data_AF-A0A4R9WPK0-F1
#
_entry.id   AF-A0A4R9WPK0-F1
#
_cell.length_a   1.000
_cell.length_b   1.000
_cell.length_c   1.000
_cell.angle_alpha   90.00
_cell.angle_beta   90.00
_cell.angle_gamma   90.00
#
_symmetry.space_group_name_H-M   'P 1'
#
loop_
_entity.id
_entity.type
_entity.pdbx_description
1 polymer ?
#
loop_
_entity_poly.entity_id
_entity_poly.type
_entity_poly.pdbx_seq_one_letter_code
_entity_poly.pdbx_strand_id
1 'polypeptide(L)'
;YNPEYGALNAALTQLHLIDAYRSWLGEPGTALAALIVADCWKNFPLVALIALAALQAVPRDITAASLVDGAGPFNRFRFVILPYLAGPLMVALV
;
A
#
# COMPACT_ATOMS: atom_id res chain seq x y z
N TYR A 1 -13.37 -1.84 -16.57
CA TYR A 1 -12.57 -2.72 -17.43
C TYR A 1 -13.24 -3.12 -18.74
N ASN A 2 -14.49 -2.70 -19.01
CA ASN A 2 -15.12 -3.00 -20.29
C ASN A 2 -14.40 -2.22 -21.42
N PRO A 3 -13.98 -2.88 -22.52
CA PRO A 3 -13.27 -2.24 -23.64
C PRO A 3 -14.08 -1.15 -24.35
N GLU A 4 -15.41 -1.21 -24.27
CA GLU A 4 -16.31 -0.25 -24.92
C GLU A 4 -16.70 0.92 -23.99
N TYR A 5 -16.65 0.71 -22.67
CA TYR A 5 -17.00 1.72 -21.66
C TYR A 5 -16.14 1.54 -20.38
N GLY A 6 -15.31 2.53 -20.04
CA GLY A 6 -14.50 2.46 -18.82
C GLY A 6 -14.00 3.82 -18.37
N ALA A 7 -14.30 4.19 -17.12
CA ALA A 7 -13.83 5.44 -16.50
C ALA A 7 -12.30 5.61 -16.57
N LEU A 8 -11.55 4.50 -16.51
CA LEU A 8 -10.10 4.50 -16.65
C LEU A 8 -9.64 4.91 -18.06
N ASN A 9 -10.25 4.35 -19.12
CA ASN A 9 -9.95 4.75 -20.50
C ASN A 9 -10.37 6.20 -20.73
N ALA A 10 -11.57 6.58 -20.27
CA ALA A 10 -12.05 7.96 -20.39
C ALA A 10 -11.09 8.98 -19.73
N ALA A 11 -10.61 8.69 -18.51
CA ALA A 11 -9.66 9.56 -17.82
C ALA A 11 -8.30 9.65 -18.53
N LEU A 12 -7.77 8.52 -19.01
CA LEU A 12 -6.47 8.47 -19.68
C LEU A 12 -6.49 9.12 -21.08
N THR A 13 -7.58 8.97 -21.83
CA THR A 13 -7.74 9.66 -23.12
C THR A 13 -7.95 11.16 -22.92
N GLN A 14 -8.70 11.60 -21.89
CA GLN A 14 -8.83 13.03 -21.56
C GLN A 14 -7.50 13.67 -21.14
N LEU A 15 -6.65 12.90 -20.46
CA LEU A 15 -5.30 13.30 -20.08
C LEU A 15 -4.28 13.17 -21.25
N HIS A 16 -4.71 12.79 -22.46
CA HIS A 16 -3.87 12.55 -23.64
C HIS A 16 -2.71 11.56 -23.40
N LEU A 17 -2.89 10.63 -22.46
CA LEU A 17 -1.90 9.59 -22.17
C LEU A 17 -2.07 8.36 -23.07
N ILE A 18 -3.23 8.21 -23.71
CA ILE A 18 -3.53 7.15 -24.69
C ILE A 18 -4.39 7.71 -25.82
N ASP A 19 -4.05 7.37 -27.07
CA ASP A 19 -4.75 7.87 -28.26
C ASP A 19 -6.05 7.11 -28.59
N ALA A 20 -6.22 5.90 -28.04
CA ALA A 20 -7.38 5.04 -28.27
C ALA A 20 -7.76 4.21 -27.02
N TYR A 21 -9.02 3.81 -26.94
CA TYR A 21 -9.52 2.92 -25.89
C TYR A 21 -8.81 1.57 -25.99
N ARG A 22 -8.05 1.22 -24.95
CA ARG A 22 -7.31 -0.04 -24.89
C ARG A 22 -8.03 -1.07 -24.04
N SER A 23 -8.04 -2.32 -24.49
CA SER A 23 -8.56 -3.44 -23.70
C SER A 23 -7.52 -3.84 -22.64
N TRP A 24 -7.63 -3.26 -21.43
CA TRP A 24 -6.74 -3.57 -20.31
C TRP A 24 -6.77 -5.04 -19.90
N LEU A 25 -7.87 -5.74 -20.16
CA LEU A 25 -8.03 -7.18 -19.91
C LEU A 25 -7.73 -8.05 -21.15
N GLY A 26 -7.48 -7.45 -22.33
CA GLY A 26 -7.32 -8.17 -23.59
C GLY A 26 -5.89 -8.68 -23.85
N GLU A 27 -4.89 -8.03 -23.27
CA GLU A 27 -3.49 -8.47 -23.32
C GLU A 27 -3.09 -9.10 -21.96
N PRO A 28 -2.47 -10.29 -21.93
CA PRO A 28 -2.14 -10.99 -20.68
C PRO A 28 -1.31 -10.16 -19.70
N GLY A 29 -0.39 -9.32 -20.19
CA GLY A 29 0.47 -8.47 -19.36
C GLY A 29 -0.28 -7.34 -18.67
N THR A 30 -1.18 -6.64 -19.38
CA THR A 30 -1.96 -5.55 -18.80
C THR A 30 -3.07 -6.05 -17.89
N ALA A 31 -3.62 -7.23 -18.20
CA ALA A 31 -4.65 -7.87 -17.39
C ALA A 31 -4.11 -8.23 -15.99
N LEU A 32 -2.90 -8.77 -15.93
CA LEU A 32 -2.24 -9.16 -14.68
C LEU A 32 -1.94 -7.93 -13.81
N ALA A 33 -1.41 -6.85 -14.40
CA ALA A 33 -1.16 -5.61 -13.68
C ALA A 33 -2.45 -4.97 -13.13
N ALA A 34 -3.51 -4.92 -13.94
CA ALA A 34 -4.81 -4.42 -13.53
C ALA A 34 -5.41 -5.23 -12.36
N LEU A 35 -5.24 -6.55 -12.41
CA LEU A 35 -5.73 -7.45 -11.37
C LEU A 35 -4.94 -7.29 -10.07
N ILE A 36 -3.60 -7.18 -10.14
CA ILE A 36 -2.75 -6.87 -8.98
C ILE A 36 -3.17 -5.55 -8.34
N VAL A 37 -3.35 -4.49 -9.12
CA VAL A 37 -3.76 -3.18 -8.59
C VAL A 37 -5.13 -3.25 -7.93
N ALA A 38 -6.09 -3.95 -8.54
CA ALA A 38 -7.42 -4.12 -7.97
C ALA A 38 -7.38 -4.90 -6.65
N ASP A 39 -6.58 -5.97 -6.60
CA ASP A 39 -6.41 -6.77 -5.38
C ASP A 39 -5.69 -6.00 -4.28
N CYS A 40 -4.61 -5.27 -4.62
CA CYS A 40 -3.95 -4.36 -3.69
C CYS A 40 -4.92 -3.30 -3.17
N TRP A 41 -5.71 -2.65 -4.03
CA TRP A 41 -6.69 -1.64 -3.60
C TRP A 41 -7.72 -2.20 -2.62
N LYS A 42 -8.16 -3.44 -2.84
CA LYS A 42 -9.14 -4.09 -1.96
C LYS A 42 -8.55 -4.41 -0.59
N ASN A 43 -7.31 -4.90 -0.53
CA ASN A 43 -6.68 -5.35 0.71
C ASN A 43 -5.99 -4.20 1.48
N PHE A 44 -5.59 -3.13 0.79
CA PHE A 44 -4.84 -2.02 1.37
C PHE A 44 -5.53 -1.33 2.56
N PRO A 45 -6.84 -1.03 2.55
CA PRO A 45 -7.50 -0.38 3.68
C PRO A 45 -7.43 -1.19 4.97
N LEU A 46 -7.59 -2.52 4.88
CA LEU A 46 -7.52 -3.40 6.03
C LEU A 46 -6.10 -3.45 6.61
N VAL A 47 -5.09 -3.65 5.75
CA VAL A 47 -3.69 -3.67 6.17
C VAL A 47 -3.27 -2.33 6.76
N ALA A 48 -3.73 -1.22 6.19
CA ALA A 48 -3.46 0.12 6.71
C ALA A 48 -4.05 0.32 8.12
N LEU A 49 -5.27 -0.16 8.37
CA LEU A 49 -5.89 -0.11 9.70
C LEU A 49 -5.12 -0.96 10.72
N ILE A 50 -4.69 -2.17 10.34
CA ILE A 50 -3.88 -3.04 11.20
C ILE A 50 -2.52 -2.38 11.50
N ALA A 51 -1.86 -1.82 10.50
CA ALA A 51 -0.61 -1.10 10.66
C ALA A 51 -0.78 0.12 11.59
N LEU A 52 -1.88 0.86 11.45
CA LEU A 52 -2.20 1.99 12.31
C LEU A 52 -2.44 1.56 13.77
N ALA A 53 -3.17 0.47 13.99
CA ALA A 53 -3.38 -0.09 15.32
C ALA A 53 -2.05 -0.56 15.94
N ALA A 54 -1.19 -1.21 15.15
CA ALA A 54 0.14 -1.63 15.57
C ALA A 54 1.04 -0.44 15.96
N LEU A 55 0.98 0.64 15.17
CA LEU A 55 1.69 1.89 15.48
C LEU A 55 1.21 2.54 16.78
N GLN A 56 -0.09 2.50 17.05
CA GLN A 56 -0.66 3.00 18.30
C GLN A 56 -0.25 2.17 19.52
N ALA A 57 0.05 0.88 19.33
CA ALA A 57 0.52 0.01 20.39
C ALA A 57 2.00 0.21 20.76
N VAL A 58 2.78 0.97 19.96
CA VAL A 58 4.19 1.25 20.27
C VAL A 58 4.28 2.11 21.54
N PRO A 59 4.96 1.64 22.61
CA PRO A 59 5.09 2.39 23.84
C PRO A 59 5.82 3.72 23.61
N ARG A 60 5.21 4.81 24.09
CA ARG A 60 5.80 6.16 23.98
C ARG A 60 7.09 6.28 24.78
N ASP A 61 7.24 5.51 25.85
CA ASP A 61 8.42 5.52 26.73
C ASP A 61 9.66 4.94 26.03
N ILE A 62 9.52 3.81 25.34
CA ILE A 62 10.60 3.21 24.52
C ILE A 62 10.99 4.18 23.39
N THR A 63 9.98 4.81 22.79
CA THR A 63 10.18 5.81 21.75
C THR A 63 10.94 7.02 22.33
N ALA A 64 10.57 7.55 23.47
CA ALA A 64 11.26 8.67 24.13
C ALA A 64 12.69 8.29 24.56
N ALA A 65 12.91 7.10 25.11
CA ALA A 65 14.24 6.60 25.48
C ALA A 65 15.18 6.56 24.26
N SER A 66 14.70 6.07 23.11
CA SER A 66 15.51 6.05 21.88
C SER A 66 15.89 7.45 21.36
N LEU A 67 15.16 8.52 21.72
CA LEU A 67 15.60 9.90 21.42
C LEU A 67 16.76 10.33 22.32
N VAL A 68 16.66 10.01 23.60
CA VAL A 68 17.69 10.33 24.59
C VAL A 68 18.99 9.59 24.25
N ASP A 69 18.87 8.35 23.76
CA ASP A 69 19.99 7.54 23.28
C ASP A 69 20.56 8.00 21.92
N GLY A 70 20.04 9.07 21.33
CA GLY A 70 20.53 9.63 20.07
C GLY A 70 20.21 8.78 18.83
N ALA A 71 19.24 7.87 18.90
CA ALA A 71 18.86 7.05 17.75
C ALA A 71 18.21 7.95 16.67
N GLY A 72 18.83 7.99 15.49
CA GLY A 72 18.27 8.68 14.33
C GLY A 72 16.94 8.09 13.86
N PRO A 73 16.19 8.80 13.00
CA PRO A 73 14.85 8.40 12.56
C PRO A 73 14.82 7.02 11.89
N PHE A 74 15.84 6.66 11.11
CA PHE A 74 15.94 5.35 10.47
C PHE A 74 16.18 4.22 11.48
N ASN A 75 17.05 4.42 12.48
CA ASN A 75 17.29 3.44 13.54
C ASN A 75 16.03 3.24 14.40
N ARG A 76 15.33 4.33 14.73
CA ARG A 76 14.06 4.24 15.47
C ARG A 76 12.99 3.50 14.66
N PHE A 77 12.90 3.76 13.36
CA PHE A 77 12.01 3.00 12.50
C PHE A 77 12.38 1.50 12.49
N ARG A 78 13.63 1.16 12.23
CA ARG A 78 14.08 -0.23 12.03
C ARG A 78 14.09 -1.08 13.29
N PHE A 79 14.46 -0.50 14.44
CA PHE A 79 14.70 -1.22 15.70
C PHE A 79 13.62 -1.00 16.76
N VAL A 80 12.84 0.08 16.68
CA VAL A 80 11.75 0.34 17.64
C VAL A 80 10.40 0.13 16.99
N ILE A 81 10.14 0.73 15.83
CA ILE A 81 8.79 0.72 15.23
C ILE A 81 8.53 -0.58 14.46
N LEU A 82 9.42 -0.97 13.55
CA LEU A 82 9.26 -2.14 12.68
C LEU A 82 9.03 -3.46 13.43
N PRO A 83 9.70 -3.77 14.56
CA PRO A 83 9.43 -5.00 15.31
C PRO A 83 7.99 -5.06 15.85
N TYR A 84 7.41 -3.92 16.23
CA TYR A 84 6.03 -3.84 16.70
C TYR A 84 5.02 -3.95 15.56
N LEU A 85 5.35 -3.48 14.35
CA LEU A 85 4.50 -3.70 13.18
C LEU A 85 4.58 -5.13 12.65
N ALA A 86 5.72 -5.80 12.78
CA ALA A 86 5.95 -7.11 12.19
C ALA A 86 4.92 -8.16 12.64
N GLY A 87 4.59 -8.21 13.94
CA GLY A 87 3.60 -9.16 14.46
C GLY A 87 2.21 -8.97 13.86
N PRO A 88 1.59 -7.79 14.00
CA PRO A 88 0.28 -7.50 13.41
C PRO A 88 0.24 -7.64 11.88
N LEU A 89 1.30 -7.24 11.18
CA LEU A 89 1.38 -7.40 9.72
C LEU A 89 1.52 -8.86 9.28
N MET A 90 2.19 -9.72 10.06
CA MET A 90 2.22 -11.16 9.77
C MET A 90 0.83 -11.79 9.89
N VAL A 91 0.00 -11.35 10.84
CA VAL A 91 -1.39 -11.81 10.96
C VAL A 91 -2.22 -11.36 9.75
N ALA A 92 -1.98 -10.16 9.24
CA ALA A 92 -2.65 -9.65 8.04
C ALA A 92 -2.24 -10.37 6.73
N LEU A 93 -1.12 -11.11 6.75
CA LEU A 93 -0.58 -11.82 5.60
C LEU A 93 -1.14 -13.25 5.45
N VAL A 94 -1.72 -13.80 6.54
CA VAL A 94 -2.33 -15.15 6.58
C VAL A 94 -3.78 -15.09 6.11
#